data_AF-A0AAW6RP18-F1
#
_entry.id   AF-A0AAW6RP18-F1
#
_cell.length_a   1.000
_cell.length_b   1.000
_cell.length_c   1.000
_cell.angle_alpha   90.00
_cell.angle_beta   90.00
_cell.angle_gamma   90.00
#
_symmetry.space_group_name_H-M   'P 1'
#
loop_
_entity.id
_entity.type
_entity.pdbx_description
1 polymer ?
#
loop_
_entity_poly.entity_id
_entity_poly.type
_entity_poly.pdbx_seq_one_letter_code
_entity_poly.pdbx_strand_id
1 'polypeptide(L)'
;MSKLFPKNHEAFVGDKRLQEKIKSLEDRIEQSYQVHQLMQSLQAIAEIIEPHPAPKQKFPMPPDIPASFEEILKDAPPPTQLDMDREAIWGMVRRSGKMYVLAFLSPKLWQSLEVLFSGIVVGYIQMFAGGDGRSKLDHLRVFKGNEDLKLAHEKFDNLRNKQYAHKELEHDRHQVSYFVDNQGVIAIDIDGVQHTRHYHLALTMDLLRCLAEVSSYLKQDIKERSENLIKELKKPQKLVLIEYANPA
;
A
#
# COMPACT_ATOMS: atom_id res chain seq x y z
N MET A 1 10.33 12.54 27.08
CA MET A 1 10.17 11.24 26.39
C MET A 1 8.79 10.68 26.69
N SER A 2 8.11 10.05 25.73
CA SER A 2 6.83 9.37 25.96
C SER A 2 7.01 8.11 26.82
N LYS A 3 6.06 7.84 27.72
CA LYS A 3 6.06 6.66 28.59
C LYS A 3 4.95 5.70 28.16
N LEU A 4 5.17 4.40 28.32
CA LEU A 4 4.14 3.39 28.09
C LEU A 4 3.06 3.47 29.17
N PHE A 5 1.82 3.16 28.79
CA PHE A 5 0.70 3.14 29.73
C PHE A 5 0.88 1.95 30.70
N PRO A 6 0.89 2.16 32.03
CA PRO A 6 1.16 1.10 33.01
C PRO A 6 -0.07 0.22 33.27
N LYS A 7 -0.48 -0.58 32.28
CA LYS A 7 -1.72 -1.38 32.32
C LYS A 7 -1.77 -2.40 33.47
N ASN A 8 -0.61 -2.88 33.91
CA ASN A 8 -0.48 -3.91 34.93
C ASN A 8 -0.50 -3.34 36.36
N HIS A 9 -0.57 -2.01 36.52
CA HIS A 9 -0.64 -1.39 37.83
C HIS A 9 -2.04 -1.61 38.45
N GLU A 10 -2.10 -1.83 39.76
CA GLU A 10 -3.31 -2.23 40.51
C GLU A 10 -4.51 -1.30 40.24
N ALA A 11 -4.24 0.00 40.08
CA ALA A 11 -5.24 1.03 39.75
C ALA A 11 -5.97 0.82 38.39
N PHE A 12 -5.43 0.02 37.47
CA PHE A 12 -5.99 -0.22 36.13
C PHE A 12 -6.40 -1.67 35.89
N VAL A 13 -5.79 -2.65 36.56
CA VAL A 13 -6.06 -4.09 36.34
C VAL A 13 -7.51 -4.46 36.69
N GLY A 14 -8.07 -3.85 37.73
CA GLY A 14 -9.45 -4.11 38.16
C GLY A 14 -10.54 -3.51 37.24
N ASP A 15 -10.19 -2.60 36.33
CA ASP A 15 -11.16 -1.88 35.48
C ASP A 15 -11.18 -2.47 34.06
N LYS A 16 -11.93 -3.57 33.89
CA LYS A 16 -12.03 -4.30 32.60
C LYS A 16 -12.46 -3.40 31.44
N ARG A 17 -13.40 -2.48 31.69
CA ARG A 17 -13.90 -1.54 30.68
C ARG A 17 -12.80 -0.60 30.21
N LEU A 18 -11.97 -0.09 31.12
CA LEU A 18 -10.83 0.75 30.77
C LEU A 18 -9.78 -0.04 29.97
N GLN A 19 -9.50 -1.28 30.36
CA GLN A 19 -8.56 -2.15 29.64
C GLN A 19 -9.00 -2.43 28.19
N GLU A 20 -10.30 -2.70 27.98
CA GLU A 20 -10.87 -2.86 26.64
C GLU A 20 -10.72 -1.59 25.79
N LYS A 21 -10.90 -0.40 26.39
CA LYS A 21 -10.70 0.88 25.71
C LYS A 21 -9.25 1.14 25.35
N ILE A 22 -8.32 0.84 26.26
CA ILE A 22 -6.88 0.93 26.00
C ILE A 22 -6.51 0.00 24.84
N LYS A 23 -6.93 -1.26 24.89
CA LYS A 23 -6.69 -2.23 23.82
C LYS A 23 -7.25 -1.74 22.48
N SER A 24 -8.49 -1.26 22.47
CA SER A 24 -9.11 -0.76 21.24
C SER A 24 -8.41 0.49 20.68
N LEU A 25 -7.83 1.35 21.54
CA LEU A 25 -6.99 2.47 21.11
C LEU A 25 -5.65 1.99 20.52
N GLU A 26 -5.01 1.00 21.13
CA GLU A 26 -3.78 0.41 20.61
C GLU A 26 -3.97 -0.28 19.27
N ASP A 27 -5.06 -1.05 19.10
CA ASP A 27 -5.41 -1.66 17.81
C ASP A 27 -5.49 -0.59 16.70
N ARG A 28 -6.04 0.60 17.02
CA ARG A 28 -6.13 1.72 16.06
C ARG A 28 -4.77 2.35 15.77
N ILE A 29 -3.91 2.49 16.78
CA ILE A 29 -2.53 2.97 16.59
C ILE A 29 -1.74 1.98 15.72
N GLU A 30 -1.87 0.68 15.96
CA GLU A 30 -1.24 -0.36 15.15
C GLU A 30 -1.72 -0.30 13.69
N GLN A 31 -3.04 -0.17 13.47
CA GLN A 31 -3.60 0.03 12.13
C GLN A 31 -3.08 1.29 11.45
N SER A 32 -2.90 2.39 12.20
CA SER A 32 -2.33 3.63 11.64
C SER A 32 -0.88 3.45 11.20
N TYR A 33 -0.10 2.67 11.94
CA TYR A 33 1.26 2.33 11.54
C TYR A 33 1.28 1.40 10.31
N GLN A 34 0.38 0.41 10.27
CA GLN A 34 0.21 -0.45 9.11
C GLN A 34 -0.13 0.35 7.85
N VAL A 35 -1.08 1.29 7.93
CA VAL A 35 -1.42 2.19 6.81
C VAL A 35 -0.21 2.97 6.32
N HIS A 36 0.61 3.49 7.24
CA HIS A 36 1.83 4.20 6.87
C HIS A 36 2.80 3.32 6.07
N GLN A 37 3.04 2.09 6.51
CA GLN A 37 3.89 1.14 5.79
C GLN A 37 3.33 0.79 4.42
N LEU A 38 2.02 0.51 4.33
CA LEU A 38 1.34 0.20 3.07
C LEU A 38 1.43 1.39 2.09
N MET A 39 1.24 2.62 2.56
CA MET A 39 1.37 3.82 1.75
C MET A 39 2.80 4.00 1.21
N GLN A 40 3.83 3.80 2.04
CA GLN A 40 5.23 3.89 1.61
C GLN A 40 5.56 2.87 0.52
N SER A 41 5.16 1.60 0.70
CA SER A 41 5.37 0.57 -0.30
C SER A 41 4.63 0.87 -1.60
N LEU A 42 3.41 1.40 -1.50
CA LEU A 42 2.59 1.73 -2.66
C LEU A 42 3.09 2.97 -3.42
N GLN A 43 3.68 3.94 -2.71
CA GLN A 43 4.36 5.09 -3.32
C GLN A 43 5.57 4.65 -4.15
N ALA A 44 6.36 3.70 -3.67
CA ALA A 44 7.47 3.15 -4.45
C ALA A 44 6.99 2.49 -5.76
N ILE A 45 5.82 1.83 -5.75
CA ILE A 45 5.19 1.33 -6.98
C ILE A 45 4.78 2.52 -7.87
N ALA A 46 4.06 3.50 -7.30
CA ALA A 46 3.57 4.68 -8.02
C ALA A 46 4.69 5.44 -8.73
N GLU A 47 5.84 5.64 -8.09
CA GLU A 47 7.00 6.32 -8.68
C GLU A 47 7.51 5.64 -9.97
N ILE A 48 7.41 4.31 -10.05
CA ILE A 48 7.84 3.54 -11.21
C ILE A 48 6.81 3.65 -12.34
N ILE A 49 5.52 3.53 -11.99
CA ILE A 49 4.45 3.36 -12.98
C ILE A 49 3.82 4.67 -13.45
N GLU A 50 3.78 5.69 -12.60
CA GLU A 50 3.10 6.94 -12.92
C GLU A 50 3.93 7.81 -13.86
N PRO A 51 3.29 8.52 -14.80
CA PRO A 51 3.94 9.58 -15.54
C PRO A 51 4.33 10.71 -14.57
N HIS A 52 5.62 11.01 -14.47
CA HIS A 52 6.01 12.24 -13.80
C HIS A 52 5.50 13.42 -14.64
N PRO A 53 4.76 14.37 -14.06
CA PRO A 53 4.37 15.56 -14.79
C PRO A 53 5.65 16.23 -15.30
N ALA A 54 5.69 16.54 -16.59
CA ALA A 54 6.77 17.32 -17.14
C ALA A 54 6.91 18.59 -16.28
N PRO A 55 8.14 18.99 -15.90
CA PRO A 55 8.34 20.16 -15.08
C PRO A 55 7.61 21.32 -15.74
N LYS A 56 6.67 21.95 -15.00
CA LYS A 56 5.93 23.11 -15.51
C LYS A 56 6.97 24.15 -15.90
N GLN A 57 7.11 24.42 -17.20
CA GLN A 57 7.98 25.47 -17.70
C GLN A 57 7.42 26.80 -17.18
N LYS A 58 8.01 27.32 -16.10
CA LYS A 58 7.56 28.56 -15.45
C LYS A 58 7.91 29.80 -16.28
N PHE A 59 8.81 29.66 -17.24
CA PHE A 59 9.32 30.73 -18.07
C PHE A 59 9.30 30.32 -19.55
N PRO A 60 8.88 31.21 -20.46
CA PRO A 60 9.06 30.98 -21.88
C PRO A 60 10.56 30.79 -22.16
N MET A 61 10.90 29.78 -22.95
CA MET A 61 12.27 29.57 -23.40
C MET A 61 12.72 30.82 -24.18
N PRO A 62 13.82 31.50 -23.79
CA PRO A 62 14.32 32.64 -24.54
C PRO A 62 14.56 32.24 -26.00
N PRO A 63 14.21 33.11 -26.97
CA PRO A 63 14.25 32.78 -28.40
C PRO A 63 15.65 32.42 -28.91
N ASP A 64 16.69 32.81 -28.17
CA ASP A 64 18.08 32.59 -28.53
C ASP A 64 18.57 31.18 -28.13
N ILE A 65 17.92 30.55 -27.14
CA ILE A 65 18.32 29.23 -26.63
C ILE A 65 18.15 28.13 -27.67
N PRO A 66 17.03 28.03 -28.43
CA PRO A 66 16.89 27.03 -29.50
C PRO A 66 18.01 27.13 -30.55
N ALA A 67 18.35 28.35 -30.98
CA ALA A 67 19.41 28.58 -31.96
C ALA A 67 20.79 28.20 -31.40
N SER A 68 21.08 28.56 -30.14
CA SER A 68 22.31 28.13 -29.46
C SER A 68 22.38 26.62 -29.25
N PHE A 69 21.26 25.95 -28.98
CA PHE A 69 21.20 24.49 -28.87
C PHE A 69 21.43 23.81 -30.22
N GLU A 70 20.83 24.32 -31.31
CA GLU A 70 21.09 23.83 -32.66
C GLU A 70 22.56 23.97 -33.04
N GLU A 71 23.21 25.07 -32.65
CA GLU A 71 24.63 25.29 -32.90
C GLU A 71 25.52 24.33 -32.08
N ILE A 72 25.20 24.08 -30.81
CA ILE A 72 25.87 23.07 -29.97
C ILE A 72 25.66 21.65 -30.50
N LEU A 73 24.49 21.36 -31.08
CA LEU A 73 24.17 20.04 -31.63
C LEU A 73 24.85 19.77 -32.99
N LYS A 74 25.35 20.79 -33.70
CA LYS A 74 26.10 20.59 -34.96
C LYS A 74 27.42 19.83 -34.75
N ASP A 75 28.06 20.03 -33.60
CA ASP A 75 29.30 19.36 -33.23
C ASP A 75 29.07 18.11 -32.35
N ALA A 76 27.82 17.74 -32.10
CA ALA A 76 27.52 16.57 -31.31
C ALA A 76 27.94 15.29 -32.08
N PRO A 77 28.54 14.29 -31.40
CA PRO A 77 28.81 13.01 -32.03
C PRO A 77 27.51 12.37 -32.52
N PRO A 78 27.56 11.55 -33.59
CA PRO A 78 26.38 10.84 -34.06
C PRO A 78 25.78 10.00 -32.92
N PRO A 79 24.44 9.86 -32.88
CA PRO A 79 23.78 9.13 -31.82
C PRO A 79 24.30 7.70 -31.75
N THR A 80 24.61 7.27 -30.53
CA THR A 80 25.06 5.90 -30.29
C THR A 80 23.89 4.93 -30.38
N GLN A 81 24.17 3.62 -30.45
CA GLN A 81 23.12 2.61 -30.37
C GLN A 81 22.27 2.77 -29.10
N LEU A 82 22.89 3.15 -27.97
CA LEU A 82 22.18 3.42 -26.72
C LEU A 82 21.22 4.60 -26.83
N ASP A 83 21.58 5.65 -27.57
CA ASP A 83 20.70 6.80 -27.80
C ASP A 83 19.49 6.42 -28.67
N MET A 84 19.72 5.59 -29.69
CA MET A 84 18.67 5.08 -30.56
C MET A 84 17.72 4.14 -29.79
N ASP A 85 18.26 3.22 -28.99
CA ASP A 85 17.48 2.31 -28.16
C ASP A 85 16.66 3.09 -27.12
N ARG A 86 17.26 4.11 -26.48
CA ARG A 86 16.57 5.00 -25.55
C ARG A 86 15.39 5.71 -26.22
N GLU A 87 15.58 6.30 -27.40
CA GLU A 87 14.49 6.96 -28.13
C GLU A 87 13.41 5.98 -28.59
N ALA A 88 13.80 4.77 -29.01
CA ALA A 88 12.85 3.73 -29.38
C ALA A 88 11.98 3.33 -28.17
N ILE A 89 12.59 3.11 -27.01
CA ILE A 89 11.90 2.83 -25.74
C ILE A 89 10.95 3.97 -25.38
N TRP A 90 11.41 5.22 -25.40
CA TRP A 90 10.54 6.37 -25.11
C TRP A 90 9.42 6.54 -26.15
N GLY A 91 9.69 6.20 -27.41
CA GLY A 91 8.68 6.11 -28.46
C GLY A 91 7.60 5.08 -28.12
N MET A 92 7.99 3.90 -27.64
CA MET A 92 7.05 2.87 -27.18
C MET A 92 6.27 3.32 -25.94
N VAL A 93 6.93 3.98 -24.97
CA VAL A 93 6.26 4.52 -23.77
C VAL A 93 5.20 5.54 -24.15
N ARG A 94 5.49 6.44 -25.10
CA ARG A 94 4.55 7.45 -25.59
C ARG A 94 3.33 6.83 -26.28
N ARG A 95 3.50 5.74 -27.03
CA ARG A 95 2.41 5.08 -27.78
C ARG A 95 1.58 4.12 -26.93
N SER A 96 2.24 3.35 -26.07
CA SER A 96 1.64 2.18 -25.41
C SER A 96 1.64 2.27 -23.89
N GLY A 97 2.22 3.32 -23.32
CA GLY A 97 2.33 3.54 -21.88
C GLY A 97 3.51 2.82 -21.23
N LYS A 98 3.94 3.32 -20.07
CA LYS A 98 5.05 2.76 -19.28
C LYS A 98 4.82 1.29 -18.91
N MET A 99 3.57 0.95 -18.57
CA MET A 99 3.17 -0.39 -18.12
C MET A 99 3.45 -1.46 -19.17
N TYR A 100 3.05 -1.19 -20.42
CA TYR A 100 3.27 -2.10 -21.54
C TYR A 100 4.77 -2.31 -21.81
N VAL A 101 5.52 -1.20 -21.81
CA VAL A 101 6.96 -1.24 -22.07
C VAL A 101 7.71 -1.97 -20.94
N LEU A 102 7.31 -1.75 -19.68
CA LEU A 102 7.89 -2.43 -18.53
C LEU A 102 7.63 -3.94 -18.57
N ALA A 103 6.38 -4.35 -18.89
CA ALA A 103 6.04 -5.76 -19.06
C ALA A 103 6.82 -6.42 -20.21
N PHE A 104 7.13 -5.69 -21.27
CA PHE A 104 7.90 -6.18 -22.41
C PHE A 104 9.41 -6.28 -22.12
N LEU A 105 10.00 -5.23 -21.53
CA LEU A 105 11.45 -5.15 -21.31
C LEU A 105 11.90 -5.93 -20.07
N SER A 106 11.07 -5.98 -19.02
CA SER A 106 11.40 -6.69 -17.78
C SER A 106 10.15 -7.36 -17.19
N PRO A 107 9.72 -8.50 -17.76
CA PRO A 107 8.57 -9.26 -17.25
C PRO A 107 8.71 -9.66 -15.78
N LYS A 108 9.95 -9.95 -15.34
CA LYS A 108 10.24 -10.31 -13.94
C LYS A 108 9.96 -9.14 -12.99
N LEU A 109 10.43 -7.94 -13.32
CA LEU A 109 10.19 -6.74 -12.50
C LEU A 109 8.69 -6.44 -12.43
N TRP A 110 8.00 -6.53 -13.56
CA TRP A 110 6.56 -6.36 -13.63
C TRP A 110 5.81 -7.35 -12.71
N GLN A 111 6.16 -8.64 -12.76
CA GLN A 111 5.59 -9.65 -11.88
C GLN A 111 5.91 -9.39 -10.40
N SER A 112 7.15 -9.01 -10.07
CA SER A 112 7.52 -8.68 -8.69
C SER A 112 6.74 -7.48 -8.15
N LEU A 113 6.49 -6.46 -8.97
CA LEU A 113 5.65 -5.31 -8.59
C LEU A 113 4.20 -5.73 -8.34
N GLU A 114 3.64 -6.63 -9.16
CA GLU A 114 2.29 -7.16 -8.94
C GLU A 114 2.20 -7.98 -7.64
N VAL A 115 3.22 -8.78 -7.34
CA VAL A 115 3.29 -9.55 -6.08
C VAL A 115 3.34 -8.60 -4.88
N LEU A 116 4.13 -7.52 -4.96
CA LEU A 116 4.17 -6.50 -3.92
C LEU A 116 2.80 -5.82 -3.78
N PHE A 117 2.17 -5.42 -4.89
CA PHE A 117 0.85 -4.80 -4.92
C PHE A 117 -0.23 -5.71 -4.30
N SER A 118 -0.20 -6.99 -4.63
CA SER A 118 -1.07 -8.02 -4.03
C SER A 118 -0.93 -8.06 -2.51
N GLY A 119 0.30 -8.09 -2.00
CA GLY A 119 0.57 -8.02 -0.55
C GLY A 119 -0.01 -6.76 0.09
N ILE A 120 0.08 -5.61 -0.58
CA ILE A 120 -0.48 -4.34 -0.10
C ILE A 120 -2.01 -4.41 -0.05
N VAL A 121 -2.66 -4.93 -1.09
CA VAL A 121 -4.12 -5.12 -1.14
C VAL A 121 -4.60 -6.05 -0.03
N VAL A 122 -3.90 -7.17 0.20
CA VAL A 122 -4.23 -8.09 1.29
C VAL A 122 -4.10 -7.40 2.65
N GLY A 123 -3.00 -6.69 2.90
CA GLY A 123 -2.80 -5.95 4.14
C GLY A 123 -3.86 -4.85 4.36
N TYR A 124 -4.24 -4.15 3.29
CA TYR A 124 -5.31 -3.16 3.31
C TYR A 124 -6.66 -3.77 3.73
N ILE A 125 -7.08 -4.85 3.07
CA ILE A 125 -8.39 -5.49 3.34
C ILE A 125 -8.42 -6.18 4.71
N GLN A 126 -7.29 -6.69 5.21
CA GLN A 126 -7.22 -7.31 6.54
C GLN A 126 -7.69 -6.37 7.67
N MET A 127 -7.47 -5.05 7.55
CA MET A 127 -7.96 -4.07 8.53
C MET A 127 -9.50 -4.02 8.61
N PHE A 128 -10.19 -4.35 7.51
CA PHE A 128 -11.64 -4.40 7.40
C PHE A 128 -12.22 -5.80 7.59
N ALA A 129 -11.45 -6.86 7.36
CA ALA A 129 -11.91 -8.22 7.61
C ALA A 129 -11.99 -8.53 9.12
N GLY A 130 -11.06 -7.98 9.91
CA GLY A 130 -10.85 -8.38 11.30
C GLY A 130 -10.09 -9.71 11.36
N GLY A 131 -9.09 -9.79 12.24
CA GLY A 131 -8.35 -11.02 12.54
C GLY A 131 -8.47 -11.38 14.02
N ASP A 132 -7.85 -12.49 14.43
CA ASP A 132 -7.90 -13.04 15.80
C ASP A 132 -7.66 -11.96 16.88
N GLY A 133 -8.75 -11.44 17.44
CA GLY A 133 -8.74 -10.51 18.57
C GLY A 133 -8.44 -9.03 18.27
N ARG A 134 -8.38 -8.60 16.99
CA ARG A 134 -8.16 -7.18 16.59
C ARG A 134 -9.46 -6.45 16.23
N SER A 135 -9.55 -5.18 16.59
CA SER A 135 -10.69 -4.31 16.28
C SER A 135 -10.82 -4.03 14.78
N LYS A 136 -11.89 -4.51 14.15
CA LYS A 136 -12.21 -4.25 12.73
C LYS A 136 -12.51 -2.76 12.45
N LEU A 137 -12.14 -2.29 11.25
CA LEU A 137 -12.62 -1.03 10.68
C LEU A 137 -13.98 -1.22 9.99
N ASP A 138 -14.86 -0.24 10.16
CA ASP A 138 -16.15 -0.20 9.50
C ASP A 138 -16.06 0.68 8.25
N HIS A 139 -16.06 0.05 7.08
CA HIS A 139 -15.94 0.75 5.78
C HIS A 139 -17.06 1.78 5.57
N LEU A 140 -18.27 1.57 6.12
CA LEU A 140 -19.37 2.52 6.02
C LEU A 140 -19.07 3.81 6.77
N ARG A 141 -18.29 3.72 7.86
CA ARG A 141 -17.86 4.88 8.66
C ARG A 141 -16.62 5.54 8.07
N VAL A 142 -15.66 4.74 7.60
CA VAL A 142 -14.42 5.26 6.99
C VAL A 142 -14.73 6.06 5.72
N PHE A 143 -15.54 5.52 4.81
CA PHE A 143 -15.81 6.16 3.52
C PHE A 143 -17.13 6.94 3.50
N LYS A 144 -17.57 7.43 4.66
CA LYS A 144 -18.85 8.12 4.79
C LYS A 144 -18.88 9.38 3.90
N GLY A 145 -19.84 9.42 2.97
CA GLY A 145 -20.02 10.56 2.06
C GLY A 145 -19.10 10.56 0.84
N ASN A 146 -18.32 9.48 0.61
CA ASN A 146 -17.45 9.35 -0.56
C ASN A 146 -17.72 8.03 -1.30
N GLU A 147 -18.73 8.04 -2.19
CA GLU A 147 -19.15 6.84 -2.93
C GLU A 147 -18.08 6.32 -3.88
N ASP A 148 -17.26 7.20 -4.46
CA ASP A 148 -16.15 6.78 -5.34
C ASP A 148 -15.13 5.90 -4.59
N LEU A 149 -14.77 6.28 -3.36
CA LEU A 149 -13.86 5.48 -2.53
C LEU A 149 -14.50 4.18 -2.02
N LYS A 150 -15.82 4.16 -1.79
CA LYS A 150 -16.52 2.91 -1.47
C LYS A 150 -16.46 1.93 -2.64
N LEU A 151 -16.74 2.40 -3.85
CA LEU A 151 -16.62 1.57 -5.05
C LEU A 151 -15.18 1.08 -5.25
N ALA A 152 -14.18 1.93 -5.00
CA ALA A 152 -12.78 1.51 -5.02
C ALA A 152 -12.47 0.44 -3.95
N HIS A 153 -12.95 0.63 -2.72
CA HIS A 153 -12.81 -0.37 -1.64
C HIS A 153 -13.42 -1.73 -2.03
N GLU A 154 -14.64 -1.74 -2.57
CA GLU A 154 -15.31 -2.97 -3.03
C GLU A 154 -14.53 -3.68 -4.13
N LYS A 155 -13.87 -2.94 -5.03
CA LYS A 155 -12.97 -3.53 -6.03
C LYS A 155 -11.79 -4.23 -5.36
N PHE A 156 -11.16 -3.63 -4.35
CA PHE A 156 -10.03 -4.25 -3.65
C PHE A 156 -10.43 -5.44 -2.78
N ASP A 157 -11.62 -5.41 -2.18
CA ASP A 157 -12.15 -6.56 -1.45
C ASP A 157 -12.39 -7.75 -2.40
N ASN A 158 -13.01 -7.48 -3.56
CA ASN A 158 -13.14 -8.46 -4.63
C ASN A 158 -11.79 -8.99 -5.11
N LEU A 159 -10.81 -8.11 -5.32
CA LEU A 159 -9.47 -8.46 -5.80
C LEU A 159 -8.75 -9.39 -4.81
N ARG A 160 -8.80 -9.04 -3.52
CA ARG A 160 -8.27 -9.85 -2.43
C ARG A 160 -8.91 -11.23 -2.39
N ASN A 161 -10.24 -11.31 -2.41
CA ASN A 161 -10.95 -12.58 -2.27
C ASN A 161 -10.81 -13.46 -3.53
N LYS A 162 -10.99 -12.88 -4.71
CA LYS A 162 -11.06 -13.65 -5.97
C LYS A 162 -9.70 -14.03 -6.53
N GLN A 163 -8.66 -13.24 -6.30
CA GLN A 163 -7.38 -13.41 -7.01
C GLN A 163 -6.15 -13.53 -6.10
N TYR A 164 -6.08 -12.78 -5.00
CA TYR A 164 -4.84 -12.73 -4.20
C TYR A 164 -4.80 -13.67 -3.00
N ALA A 165 -5.87 -13.76 -2.19
CA ALA A 165 -5.86 -14.47 -0.91
C ALA A 165 -6.66 -15.78 -0.92
N HIS A 166 -7.88 -15.78 -1.47
CA HIS A 166 -8.75 -16.97 -1.44
C HIS A 166 -8.87 -17.66 -2.80
N LYS A 167 -8.40 -17.02 -3.88
CA LYS A 167 -8.29 -17.58 -5.24
C LYS A 167 -9.55 -18.37 -5.63
N GLU A 168 -10.73 -17.79 -5.39
CA GLU A 168 -12.02 -18.48 -5.54
C GLU A 168 -12.29 -18.94 -6.98
N LEU A 169 -11.69 -18.26 -7.96
CA LEU A 169 -11.72 -18.62 -9.38
C LEU A 169 -10.93 -19.91 -9.60
N GLU A 170 -11.55 -20.94 -10.22
CA GLU A 170 -10.95 -22.27 -10.43
C GLU A 170 -9.52 -22.24 -11.01
N HIS A 171 -9.23 -21.24 -11.84
CA HIS A 171 -7.97 -21.10 -12.55
C HIS A 171 -6.86 -20.39 -11.76
N ASP A 172 -7.17 -19.69 -10.66
CA ASP A 172 -6.19 -18.98 -9.84
C ASP A 172 -5.86 -19.73 -8.53
N ARG A 173 -6.60 -20.81 -8.22
CA ARG A 173 -6.42 -21.65 -7.01
C ARG A 173 -4.97 -22.10 -6.82
N HIS A 174 -4.59 -22.40 -5.57
CA HIS A 174 -3.39 -23.18 -5.31
C HIS A 174 -3.56 -24.54 -6.02
N GLN A 175 -2.98 -24.68 -7.21
CA GLN A 175 -3.03 -25.92 -7.97
C GLN A 175 -1.78 -26.73 -7.66
N VAL A 176 -1.98 -27.97 -7.25
CA VAL A 176 -0.91 -28.96 -7.17
C VAL A 176 -0.63 -29.41 -8.59
N SER A 177 0.49 -28.96 -9.15
CA SER A 177 0.96 -29.41 -10.47
C SER A 177 1.72 -30.73 -10.30
N TYR A 178 1.72 -31.60 -11.31
CA TYR A 178 2.50 -32.83 -11.32
C TYR A 178 3.15 -33.03 -12.68
N PHE A 179 4.27 -33.75 -12.69
CA PHE A 179 4.89 -34.26 -13.91
C PHE A 179 5.10 -35.77 -13.81
N VAL A 180 5.20 -36.41 -14.97
CA VAL A 180 5.59 -37.82 -15.07
C VAL A 180 6.97 -37.82 -15.70
N ASP A 181 7.95 -38.36 -15.01
CA ASP A 181 9.31 -38.45 -15.54
C ASP A 181 9.43 -39.53 -16.64
N ASN A 182 10.60 -39.61 -17.25
CA ASN A 182 10.89 -40.57 -18.32
C ASN A 182 10.84 -42.05 -17.86
N GLN A 183 10.69 -42.29 -16.56
CA GLN A 183 10.61 -43.63 -15.94
C GLN A 183 9.17 -43.94 -15.49
N GLY A 184 8.21 -43.04 -15.72
CA GLY A 184 6.80 -43.21 -15.34
C GLY A 184 6.50 -42.86 -13.89
N VAL A 185 7.44 -42.25 -13.16
CA VAL A 185 7.23 -41.84 -11.77
C VAL A 185 6.48 -40.50 -11.75
N ILE A 186 5.38 -40.46 -11.00
CA ILE A 186 4.60 -39.24 -10.76
C ILE A 186 5.30 -38.43 -9.67
N ALA A 187 5.69 -37.20 -9.97
CA ALA A 187 6.25 -36.26 -9.01
C ALA A 187 5.37 -35.00 -8.94
N ILE A 188 5.21 -34.47 -7.73
CA ILE A 188 4.55 -33.18 -7.54
C ILE A 188 5.51 -32.06 -7.92
N ASP A 189 5.06 -31.19 -8.81
CA ASP A 189 5.78 -29.98 -9.20
C ASP A 189 5.56 -28.90 -8.14
N ILE A 190 6.49 -28.85 -7.18
CA ILE A 190 6.50 -27.84 -6.10
C ILE A 190 6.86 -26.44 -6.61
N ASP A 191 7.44 -26.33 -7.80
CA ASP A 191 7.83 -25.07 -8.45
C ASP A 191 6.86 -24.69 -9.59
N GLY A 192 5.72 -25.39 -9.69
CA GLY A 192 4.74 -25.21 -10.74
C GLY A 192 4.30 -23.76 -10.88
N VAL A 193 4.33 -23.24 -12.11
CA VAL A 193 4.06 -21.84 -12.40
C VAL A 193 2.65 -21.48 -11.95
N GLN A 194 2.54 -20.64 -10.92
CA GLN A 194 1.26 -20.01 -10.60
C GLN A 194 0.97 -18.95 -11.68
N HIS A 195 -0.02 -19.22 -12.53
CA HIS A 195 -0.44 -18.26 -13.53
C HIS A 195 -1.20 -17.10 -12.85
N THR A 196 -0.63 -15.90 -12.84
CA THR A 196 -1.37 -14.67 -12.57
C THR A 196 -1.75 -14.06 -13.91
N ARG A 197 -3.04 -14.16 -14.29
CA ARG A 197 -3.51 -13.77 -15.63
C ARG A 197 -3.71 -12.26 -15.81
N HIS A 198 -3.93 -11.55 -14.71
CA HIS A 198 -4.27 -10.13 -14.74
C HIS A 198 -3.36 -9.35 -13.80
N TYR A 199 -2.84 -8.22 -14.31
CA TYR A 199 -2.02 -7.29 -13.57
C TYR A 199 -2.85 -6.06 -13.23
N HIS A 200 -2.76 -5.60 -11.98
CA HIS A 200 -3.65 -4.61 -11.41
C HIS A 200 -2.92 -3.37 -10.92
N LEU A 201 -1.63 -3.24 -11.24
CA LEU A 201 -0.82 -2.06 -10.94
C LEU A 201 -1.46 -0.73 -11.43
N ALA A 202 -2.36 -0.76 -12.42
CA ALA A 202 -3.13 0.43 -12.81
C ALA A 202 -4.04 0.98 -11.68
N LEU A 203 -4.38 0.16 -10.67
CA LEU A 203 -5.22 0.52 -9.53
C LEU A 203 -4.43 1.13 -8.36
N THR A 204 -3.11 1.32 -8.50
CA THR A 204 -2.24 1.86 -7.45
C THR A 204 -2.74 3.19 -6.89
N MET A 205 -3.22 4.11 -7.74
CA MET A 205 -3.71 5.41 -7.28
C MET A 205 -5.05 5.33 -6.56
N ASP A 206 -5.94 4.44 -6.98
CA ASP A 206 -7.19 4.20 -6.26
C ASP A 206 -6.90 3.65 -4.86
N LEU A 207 -5.95 2.73 -4.73
CA LEU A 207 -5.54 2.18 -3.44
C LEU A 207 -4.85 3.23 -2.55
N LEU A 208 -4.02 4.11 -3.13
CA LEU A 208 -3.43 5.24 -2.40
C LEU A 208 -4.49 6.18 -1.85
N ARG A 209 -5.52 6.51 -2.65
CA ARG A 209 -6.64 7.35 -2.19
C ARG A 209 -7.41 6.68 -1.06
N CYS A 210 -7.68 5.37 -1.16
CA CYS A 210 -8.30 4.60 -0.08
C CYS A 210 -7.47 4.62 1.20
N LEU A 211 -6.15 4.37 1.11
CA LEU A 211 -5.25 4.40 2.27
C LEU A 211 -5.14 5.80 2.89
N ALA A 212 -5.16 6.86 2.08
CA ALA A 212 -5.16 8.24 2.57
C ALA A 212 -6.42 8.56 3.37
N GLU A 213 -7.59 8.11 2.90
CA GLU A 213 -8.86 8.27 3.63
C GLU A 213 -8.85 7.47 4.95
N VAL A 214 -8.37 6.23 4.92
CA VAL A 214 -8.21 5.41 6.14
C VAL A 214 -7.26 6.09 7.13
N SER A 215 -6.15 6.66 6.66
CA SER A 215 -5.20 7.42 7.49
C SER A 215 -5.87 8.63 8.16
N SER A 216 -6.65 9.39 7.40
CA SER A 216 -7.42 10.54 7.91
C SER A 216 -8.42 10.11 8.99
N TYR A 217 -9.21 9.07 8.69
CA TYR A 217 -10.18 8.50 9.62
C TYR A 217 -9.51 8.01 10.92
N LEU A 218 -8.43 7.23 10.80
CA LEU A 218 -7.70 6.69 11.97
C LEU A 218 -7.14 7.81 12.83
N LYS A 219 -6.58 8.86 12.23
CA LYS A 219 -6.07 10.02 12.97
C LYS A 219 -7.17 10.68 13.81
N GLN A 220 -8.38 10.81 13.26
CA GLN A 220 -9.53 11.34 14.00
C GLN A 220 -10.02 10.37 15.08
N ASP A 221 -10.24 9.09 14.75
CA ASP A 221 -10.75 8.06 15.69
C ASP A 221 -9.78 7.86 16.87
N ILE A 222 -8.46 7.84 16.63
CA ILE A 222 -7.43 7.77 17.69
C ILE A 222 -7.52 8.98 18.61
N LYS A 223 -7.67 10.19 18.05
CA LYS A 223 -7.79 11.42 18.84
C LYS A 223 -9.04 11.39 19.72
N GLU A 224 -10.19 11.08 19.14
CA GLU A 224 -11.47 11.01 19.87
C GLU A 224 -11.43 9.95 20.97
N ARG A 225 -10.88 8.76 20.68
CA ARG A 225 -10.72 7.69 21.68
C ARG A 225 -9.75 8.06 22.78
N SER A 226 -8.65 8.73 22.46
CA SER A 226 -7.68 9.22 23.44
C SER A 226 -8.33 10.23 24.38
N GLU A 227 -9.04 11.23 23.84
CA GLU A 227 -9.74 12.24 24.63
C GLU A 227 -10.81 11.62 25.54
N ASN A 228 -11.59 10.67 25.01
CA ASN A 228 -12.61 9.95 25.77
C ASN A 228 -12.01 9.09 26.89
N LEU A 229 -10.88 8.43 26.64
CA LEU A 229 -10.15 7.65 27.63
C LEU A 229 -9.70 8.55 28.78
N ILE A 230 -9.08 9.70 28.49
CA ILE A 230 -8.61 10.64 29.51
C ILE A 230 -9.76 11.25 30.34
N LYS A 231 -10.91 11.53 29.71
CA LYS A 231 -12.11 12.04 30.41
C LYS A 231 -12.64 11.05 31.44
N GLU A 232 -12.60 9.75 31.12
CA GLU A 232 -13.15 8.70 31.98
C GLU A 232 -12.20 8.20 33.08
N LEU A 233 -10.91 8.53 33.01
CA LEU A 233 -9.97 8.18 34.08
C LEU A 233 -10.40 8.77 35.43
N LYS A 234 -10.44 7.91 36.45
CA LYS A 234 -10.72 8.29 37.84
C LYS A 234 -9.55 9.08 38.43
N LYS A 235 -9.80 9.89 39.46
CA LYS A 235 -8.74 10.68 40.15
C LYS A 235 -7.53 9.82 40.60
N PRO A 236 -7.71 8.64 41.22
CA PRO A 236 -6.58 7.78 41.62
C PRO A 236 -5.75 7.29 40.42
N GLN A 237 -6.41 6.94 39.31
CA GLN A 237 -5.77 6.51 38.08
C GLN A 237 -4.93 7.63 37.44
N LYS A 238 -5.44 8.87 37.47
CA LYS A 238 -4.70 10.05 36.97
C LYS A 238 -3.45 10.33 37.80
N LEU A 239 -3.53 10.23 39.12
CA LEU A 239 -2.38 10.42 40.01
C LEU A 239 -1.27 9.40 39.73
N VAL A 240 -1.64 8.12 39.59
CA VAL A 240 -0.70 7.05 39.22
C VAL A 240 0.01 7.37 37.90
N LEU A 241 -0.70 7.86 36.87
CA LEU A 241 -0.05 8.23 35.59
C LEU A 241 0.95 9.39 35.75
N ILE A 242 0.66 10.36 36.62
CA ILE A 242 1.54 11.51 36.89
C ILE A 242 2.80 11.04 37.65
N GLU A 243 2.64 10.20 38.67
CA GLU A 243 3.74 9.59 39.42
C GLU A 243 4.63 8.72 38.51
N TYR A 244 4.01 7.93 37.62
CA TYR A 244 4.75 7.11 36.65
C TYR A 244 5.50 7.94 35.60
N ALA A 245 5.02 9.15 35.31
CA ALA A 245 5.67 10.08 34.39
C ALA A 245 6.88 10.78 35.03
N ASN A 246 6.83 11.03 36.34
CA ASN A 246 7.87 11.68 37.13
C ASN A 246 8.35 10.75 38.26
N PRO A 247 9.08 9.66 37.95
CA PRO A 247 9.71 8.87 38.99
C PRO A 247 10.70 9.76 39.74
N ALA A 248 10.57 9.80 41.07
CA ALA A 248 11.51 10.47 41.96
C ALA A 248 12.95 9.94 41.77
#